data_AF-A0A0F9MXW1-F1
#
_entry.id   AF-A0A0F9MXW1-F1
#
_cell.length_a   1.000
_cell.length_b   1.000
_cell.length_c   1.000
_cell.angle_alpha   90.00
_cell.angle_beta   90.00
_cell.angle_gamma   90.00
#
_symmetry.space_group_name_H-M   'P 1'
#
loop_
_entity.id
_entity.type
_entity.pdbx_description
1 polymer ?
#
loop_
_entity_poly.entity_id
_entity_poly.type
_entity_poly.pdbx_seq_one_letter_code
_entity_poly.pdbx_strand_id
1 'polypeptide(L)'
;MLIHAEIVVTPDSPTVQFREPKEQVNLDIELPKILNAQGWGLGTYFHVQFINHDRTKLIASGDFLVTENTESLHTANPEGYQPMTKTISARKAAQIGDWFYPNGVVDEVEERTEVDFEKIVKWNPGKKVHEVIVGDEVLFASAVKTEAEKFRDAA
;
A
#
# COMPACT_ATOMS: atom_id res chain seq x y z
N MET A 1 13.48 -6.96 0.20
CA MET A 1 12.64 -6.87 1.41
C MET A 1 11.86 -8.17 1.51
N LEU A 2 11.89 -8.86 2.66
CA LEU A 2 11.19 -10.14 2.85
C LEU A 2 9.78 -9.85 3.38
N ILE A 3 8.78 -9.87 2.50
CA ILE A 3 7.38 -9.71 2.87
C ILE A 3 6.97 -10.95 3.71
N HIS A 4 6.49 -10.73 4.93
CA HIS A 4 6.04 -11.81 5.82
C HIS A 4 4.53 -11.69 6.03
N ALA A 5 3.78 -12.44 5.23
CA ALA A 5 2.34 -12.55 5.42
C ALA A 5 2.02 -13.35 6.70
N GLU A 6 1.07 -12.84 7.47
CA GLU A 6 0.50 -13.53 8.63
C GLU A 6 -0.78 -14.25 8.20
N ILE A 7 -0.92 -15.52 8.60
CA ILE A 7 -2.03 -16.37 8.15
C ILE A 7 -2.91 -16.65 9.36
N VAL A 8 -4.15 -16.18 9.29
CA VAL A 8 -5.16 -16.37 10.33
C VAL A 8 -6.23 -17.29 9.76
N VAL A 9 -6.31 -18.51 10.27
CA VAL A 9 -7.32 -19.47 9.84
C VAL A 9 -8.50 -19.40 10.80
N THR A 10 -9.63 -18.86 10.34
CA THR A 10 -10.89 -18.89 11.09
C THR A 10 -11.80 -20.01 10.58
N PRO A 11 -12.83 -20.41 11.34
CA PRO A 11 -13.80 -21.42 10.88
C PRO A 11 -14.56 -21.03 9.61
N ASP A 12 -14.75 -19.73 9.37
CA ASP A 12 -15.51 -19.22 8.24
C ASP A 12 -14.66 -19.15 6.96
N SER A 13 -13.48 -18.54 7.06
CA SER A 13 -12.60 -18.35 5.90
C SER A 13 -11.18 -17.98 6.34
N PRO A 14 -10.14 -18.63 5.79
CA PRO A 14 -8.78 -18.23 6.07
C PRO A 14 -8.49 -16.81 5.58
N THR A 15 -7.60 -16.12 6.27
CA THR A 15 -7.22 -14.74 6.00
C THR A 15 -5.70 -14.62 5.90
N VAL A 16 -5.24 -13.96 4.85
CA VAL A 16 -3.84 -13.57 4.62
C VAL A 16 -3.69 -12.11 4.95
N GLN A 17 -2.86 -11.78 5.93
CA GLN A 17 -2.62 -10.42 6.39
C GLN A 17 -1.21 -9.96 6.00
N PHE A 18 -1.14 -8.85 5.26
CA PHE A 18 0.10 -8.16 4.92
C PHE A 18 0.26 -6.91 5.79
N ARG A 19 1.51 -6.59 6.15
CA ARG A 19 1.85 -5.41 6.97
C ARG A 19 2.41 -4.26 6.15
N GLU A 20 2.77 -4.57 4.92
CA GLU A 20 3.23 -3.64 3.91
C GLU A 20 2.04 -3.00 3.21
N PRO A 21 2.18 -1.78 2.67
CA PRO A 21 1.17 -1.18 1.80
C PRO A 21 0.86 -2.09 0.61
N LYS A 22 -0.40 -2.08 0.17
CA LYS A 22 -0.88 -2.91 -0.95
C LYS A 22 -0.05 -2.72 -2.21
N GLU A 23 0.38 -1.49 -2.45
CA GLU A 23 1.14 -1.04 -3.62
C GLU A 23 2.55 -1.65 -3.66
N GLN A 24 3.06 -2.08 -2.50
CA GLN A 24 4.38 -2.71 -2.38
C GLN A 24 4.33 -4.23 -2.47
N VAL A 25 3.14 -4.82 -2.36
CA VAL A 25 2.96 -6.28 -2.36
C VAL A 25 2.48 -6.74 -3.73
N ASN A 26 3.35 -7.48 -4.42
CA ASN A 26 2.96 -8.16 -5.65
C ASN A 26 2.19 -9.45 -5.32
N LEU A 27 0.86 -9.36 -5.30
CA LEU A 27 -0.03 -10.48 -5.00
C LEU A 27 0.09 -11.64 -6.00
N ASP A 28 0.44 -11.37 -7.26
CA ASP A 28 0.62 -12.42 -8.28
C ASP A 28 1.82 -13.33 -7.97
N ILE A 29 2.79 -12.81 -7.21
CA ILE A 29 3.98 -13.55 -6.78
C ILE A 29 3.78 -14.16 -5.39
N GLU A 30 3.20 -13.40 -4.46
CA GLU A 30 3.10 -13.82 -3.06
C GLU A 30 1.96 -14.80 -2.80
N LEU A 31 0.79 -14.62 -3.43
CA LEU A 31 -0.35 -15.51 -3.21
C LEU A 31 -0.04 -16.96 -3.61
N PRO A 32 0.55 -17.27 -4.79
CA PRO A 32 0.87 -18.66 -5.14
C PRO A 32 1.81 -19.34 -4.13
N LYS A 33 2.77 -18.61 -3.56
CA LYS A 33 3.68 -19.15 -2.52
C LYS A 33 2.91 -19.51 -1.27
N ILE A 34 2.04 -18.61 -0.80
CA ILE A 34 1.22 -18.79 0.40
C ILE A 34 0.26 -19.96 0.21
N LEU A 35 -0.47 -19.98 -0.90
CA LEU A 35 -1.42 -21.05 -1.24
C LEU A 35 -0.73 -22.42 -1.30
N ASN A 36 0.47 -22.49 -1.88
CA ASN A 36 1.25 -23.72 -1.94
C ASN A 36 1.77 -24.15 -0.57
N ALA A 37 2.19 -23.21 0.28
CA ALA A 37 2.65 -23.51 1.63
C ALA A 37 1.52 -23.98 2.55
N GLN A 38 0.31 -23.40 2.41
CA GLN A 38 -0.86 -23.76 3.22
C GLN A 38 -1.64 -24.95 2.67
N GLY A 39 -1.47 -25.30 1.39
CA GLY A 39 -2.17 -26.41 0.76
C GLY A 39 -3.64 -26.13 0.46
N TRP A 40 -4.06 -24.86 0.37
CA TRP A 40 -5.45 -24.51 0.05
C TRP A 40 -5.84 -25.02 -1.35
N GLY A 41 -6.99 -25.67 -1.44
CA GLY A 41 -7.43 -26.36 -2.65
C GLY A 41 -8.23 -25.46 -3.58
N LEU A 42 -8.54 -25.99 -4.76
CA LEU A 42 -9.49 -25.37 -5.69
C LEU A 42 -10.83 -25.12 -4.96
N GLY A 43 -11.41 -23.94 -5.13
CA GLY A 43 -12.68 -23.58 -4.50
C GLY A 43 -12.56 -23.03 -3.07
N THR A 44 -11.35 -22.96 -2.50
CA THR A 44 -11.14 -22.30 -1.21
C THR A 44 -11.29 -20.78 -1.35
N TYR A 45 -12.24 -20.21 -0.62
CA TYR A 45 -12.40 -18.76 -0.44
C TYR A 45 -11.51 -18.29 0.70
N PHE A 46 -10.88 -17.14 0.53
CA PHE A 46 -10.03 -16.53 1.55
C PHE A 46 -10.02 -15.01 1.44
N HIS A 47 -9.70 -14.35 2.54
CA HIS A 47 -9.55 -12.91 2.59
C HIS A 47 -8.07 -12.54 2.46
N VAL A 48 -7.80 -11.43 1.76
CA VAL A 48 -6.51 -10.76 1.77
C VAL A 48 -6.70 -9.40 2.43
N GLN A 49 -5.98 -9.15 3.51
CA GLN A 49 -6.06 -7.93 4.30
C GLN A 49 -4.71 -7.25 4.34
N PHE A 50 -4.73 -5.93 4.20
CA PHE A 50 -3.59 -5.05 4.44
C PHE A 50 -3.85 -4.32 5.74
N ILE A 51 -2.97 -4.50 6.71
CA ILE A 51 -3.11 -3.93 8.05
C ILE A 51 -1.89 -3.05 8.30
N ASN A 52 -2.09 -1.94 9.00
CA ASN A 52 -0.99 -1.09 9.41
C ASN A 52 0.05 -1.87 10.25
N HIS A 53 1.28 -1.39 10.29
CA HIS A 53 2.40 -2.02 10.99
C HIS A 53 2.11 -2.29 12.48
N ASP A 54 1.27 -1.46 13.10
CA ASP A 54 0.83 -1.58 14.50
C ASP A 54 -0.30 -2.61 14.74
N ARG A 55 -0.82 -3.23 13.67
CA ARG A 55 -1.94 -4.19 13.67
C ARG A 55 -3.27 -3.64 14.17
N THR A 56 -3.43 -2.33 14.29
CA THR A 56 -4.64 -1.74 14.89
C THR A 56 -5.69 -1.35 13.85
N LYS A 57 -5.26 -1.08 12.61
CA LYS A 57 -6.11 -0.55 11.55
C LYS A 57 -6.02 -1.39 10.28
N LEU A 58 -7.19 -1.81 9.80
CA LEU A 58 -7.36 -2.39 8.46
C LEU A 58 -7.29 -1.26 7.43
N ILE A 59 -6.40 -1.40 6.45
CA ILE A 59 -6.17 -0.45 5.36
C ILE A 59 -7.03 -0.85 4.16
N ALA A 60 -6.94 -2.12 3.75
CA ALA A 60 -7.70 -2.66 2.64
C ALA A 60 -8.01 -4.14 2.88
N SER A 61 -9.14 -4.62 2.38
CA SER A 61 -9.52 -6.03 2.39
C SER A 61 -10.08 -6.41 1.03
N GLY A 62 -9.77 -7.61 0.57
CA GLY A 62 -10.29 -8.14 -0.68
C GLY A 62 -10.54 -9.63 -0.57
N ASP A 63 -11.55 -10.11 -1.28
CA ASP A 63 -11.91 -11.51 -1.28
C ASP A 63 -11.25 -12.21 -2.46
N PHE A 64 -10.77 -13.43 -2.24
CA PHE A 64 -10.08 -14.21 -3.24
C PHE A 64 -10.59 -15.64 -3.24
N LEU A 65 -10.51 -16.27 -4.40
CA LEU A 65 -10.84 -17.67 -4.61
C LEU A 65 -9.69 -18.36 -5.32
N VAL A 66 -9.33 -19.55 -4.84
CA VAL A 66 -8.41 -20.42 -5.58
C VAL A 66 -9.13 -20.99 -6.80
N THR A 67 -8.66 -20.60 -7.98
CA THR A 67 -9.30 -20.90 -9.28
C THR A 67 -8.57 -21.97 -10.08
N GLU A 68 -7.31 -22.23 -9.78
CA GLU A 68 -6.50 -23.22 -10.50
C GLU A 68 -5.62 -23.98 -9.51
N ASN A 69 -5.57 -25.30 -9.67
CA ASN A 69 -4.57 -26.16 -9.06
C ASN A 69 -3.98 -27.05 -10.15
N THR A 70 -2.70 -26.85 -10.42
CA THR A 70 -1.96 -27.56 -11.45
C THR A 70 -0.90 -28.41 -10.78
N GLU A 71 -0.97 -29.72 -10.99
CA GLU A 71 0.02 -30.67 -10.50
C GLU A 71 0.92 -31.11 -11.66
N SER A 72 2.21 -31.10 -11.42
CA SER A 72 3.23 -31.49 -12.40
C SER A 72 4.24 -32.44 -11.76
N LEU A 73 4.75 -33.37 -12.55
CA LEU A 73 5.82 -34.26 -12.11
C LEU A 73 7.14 -33.65 -12.51
N HIS A 74 7.99 -33.34 -11.53
CA HIS A 74 9.37 -32.98 -11.78
C HIS A 74 10.27 -34.20 -11.56
N THR A 75 10.97 -34.60 -12.61
CA THR A 75 11.93 -35.70 -12.55
C THR A 75 13.33 -35.10 -12.62
N ALA A 76 14.08 -35.22 -11.53
CA ALA A 76 15.50 -34.90 -11.53
C ALA A 76 16.29 -36.18 -11.85
N ASN A 77 17.16 -36.10 -12.86
CA ASN A 77 18.07 -37.19 -13.21
C ASN A 77 19.53 -36.78 -12.93
N PRO A 78 19.95 -36.75 -11.66
CA PRO A 78 21.37 -36.59 -11.35
C PRO A 78 22.12 -37.82 -11.88
N GLU A 79 23.14 -37.60 -12.72
CA GLU A 79 23.94 -38.67 -13.34
C GLU A 79 24.38 -39.70 -12.29
N GLY A 80 24.05 -40.98 -12.54
CA GLY A 80 24.49 -42.12 -11.73
C GLY A 80 23.58 -42.55 -10.57
N TYR A 81 22.45 -41.88 -10.33
CA TYR A 81 21.46 -42.26 -9.31
C TYR A 81 20.11 -42.66 -9.91
N GLN A 82 19.25 -43.29 -9.11
CA GLN A 82 17.85 -43.53 -9.51
C GLN A 82 17.14 -42.18 -9.72
N PRO A 83 16.31 -42.04 -10.78
CA PRO A 83 15.58 -40.81 -11.02
C PRO A 83 14.67 -40.50 -9.82
N MET A 84 14.83 -39.31 -9.24
CA MET A 84 13.96 -38.84 -8.16
C MET A 84 12.80 -38.05 -8.78
N THR A 85 11.57 -38.49 -8.50
CA THR A 85 10.35 -37.79 -8.90
C THR A 85 9.77 -37.02 -7.72
N LYS A 86 9.52 -35.73 -7.91
CA LYS A 86 8.79 -34.88 -6.96
C LYS A 86 7.56 -34.30 -7.64
N THR A 87 6.40 -34.42 -7.01
CA THR A 87 5.20 -33.70 -7.43
C THR A 87 5.33 -32.24 -7.04
N ILE A 88 5.16 -31.35 -8.01
CA ILE A 88 5.10 -29.91 -7.82
C ILE A 88 3.64 -29.49 -8.05
N SER A 89 3.03 -28.91 -7.01
CA SER A 89 1.73 -28.25 -7.13
C SER A 89 1.93 -26.75 -7.31
N ALA A 90 1.18 -26.17 -8.24
CA ALA A 90 1.10 -24.74 -8.46
C ALA A 90 -0.37 -24.33 -8.35
N ARG A 91 -0.63 -23.30 -7.53
CA ARG A 91 -1.99 -22.80 -7.29
C ARG A 91 -2.08 -21.35 -7.72
N LYS A 92 -3.24 -20.98 -8.27
CA LYS A 92 -3.56 -19.58 -8.57
C LYS A 92 -4.87 -19.20 -7.90
N ALA A 93 -4.96 -17.91 -7.56
CA ALA A 93 -6.17 -17.31 -7.04
C ALA A 93 -6.57 -16.11 -7.88
N ALA A 94 -7.87 -15.85 -7.93
CA ALA A 94 -8.44 -14.65 -8.53
C ALA A 94 -9.17 -13.85 -7.46
N GLN A 95 -9.11 -12.53 -7.58
CA GLN A 95 -9.90 -11.64 -6.75
C GLN A 95 -11.38 -11.77 -7.12
N ILE A 96 -12.24 -11.79 -6.10
CA ILE A 96 -13.69 -11.73 -6.22
C ILE A 96 -14.15 -10.38 -5.71
N GLY A 97 -14.79 -9.61 -6.60
CA GLY A 97 -15.31 -8.29 -6.27
C GLY A 97 -14.22 -7.24 -6.10
N ASP A 98 -14.65 -6.06 -5.66
CA ASP A 98 -13.78 -4.91 -5.49
C ASP A 98 -13.07 -4.93 -4.14
N TRP A 99 -12.00 -4.14 -4.03
CA TRP A 99 -11.35 -3.91 -2.76
C TRP A 99 -12.25 -3.12 -1.81
N PHE A 100 -12.35 -3.59 -0.58
CA PHE A 100 -12.97 -2.87 0.52
C PHE A 100 -11.94 -2.01 1.24
N TYR A 101 -12.21 -0.71 1.34
CA TYR A 101 -11.40 0.27 2.06
C TYR A 101 -12.22 0.84 3.22
N PRO A 102 -11.92 0.46 4.48
CA PRO A 102 -12.73 0.86 5.64
C PRO A 102 -12.81 2.38 5.83
N ASN A 103 -11.78 3.11 5.39
CA ASN A 103 -11.68 4.55 5.54
C ASN A 103 -11.73 5.30 4.19
N GLY A 104 -12.24 4.66 3.14
CA GLY A 104 -12.08 5.14 1.76
C GLY A 104 -10.68 4.86 1.22
N VAL A 105 -10.54 4.86 -0.11
CA VAL A 105 -9.22 4.85 -0.75
C VAL A 105 -8.52 6.10 -0.23
N VAL A 106 -7.51 5.94 0.62
CA VAL A 106 -6.54 7.00 0.78
C VAL A 106 -5.77 6.97 -0.53
N ASP A 107 -6.35 7.60 -1.55
CA ASP A 107 -5.56 8.10 -2.64
C ASP A 107 -4.55 8.99 -1.95
N GLU A 108 -3.30 8.53 -1.84
CA GLU A 108 -2.16 9.42 -1.64
C GLU A 108 -1.97 10.29 -2.90
N VAL A 109 -3.06 10.86 -3.41
CA VAL A 109 -3.08 11.98 -4.33
C VAL A 109 -3.24 13.20 -3.44
N GLU A 110 -2.11 13.72 -2.98
CA GLU A 110 -1.94 15.12 -2.58
C GLU A 110 -3.18 15.80 -1.94
N GLU A 111 -3.69 15.28 -0.81
CA GLU A 111 -4.40 16.18 0.10
C GLU A 111 -3.33 17.02 0.79
N ARG A 112 -2.98 18.13 0.12
CA ARG A 112 -2.54 19.34 0.82
C ARG A 112 -3.54 19.52 1.95
N THR A 113 -3.10 19.21 3.16
CA THR A 113 -3.72 19.71 4.37
C THR A 113 -4.02 21.18 4.09
N GLU A 114 -5.29 21.57 4.05
CA GLU A 114 -5.67 22.96 4.30
C GLU A 114 -5.22 23.25 5.74
N VAL A 115 -3.91 23.50 5.88
CA VAL A 115 -3.40 24.28 6.98
C VAL A 115 -3.86 25.68 6.62
N ASP A 116 -4.71 26.27 7.45
CA ASP A 116 -4.91 27.72 7.47
C ASP A 116 -3.55 28.36 7.71
N PHE A 117 -2.81 28.59 6.63
CA PHE A 117 -1.49 29.19 6.69
C PHE A 117 -1.71 30.68 6.98
N GLU A 118 -1.49 31.08 8.23
CA GLU A 118 -1.44 32.49 8.59
C GLU A 118 -0.45 33.22 7.66
N LYS A 119 -0.90 34.34 7.09
CA LYS A 119 -0.05 35.19 6.25
C LYS A 119 1.06 35.80 7.12
N ILE A 120 2.32 35.45 6.86
CA ILE A 120 3.48 35.99 7.59
C ILE A 120 4.24 36.99 6.70
N VAL A 121 4.57 38.16 7.25
CA VAL A 121 5.42 39.14 6.58
C VAL A 121 6.87 38.95 7.02
N LYS A 122 7.77 38.63 6.08
CA LYS A 122 9.20 38.41 6.35
C LYS A 122 10.06 39.34 5.51
N TRP A 123 11.12 39.90 6.09
CA TRP A 123 12.11 40.67 5.33
C TRP A 123 13.08 39.73 4.60
N ASN A 124 13.23 39.92 3.29
CA ASN A 124 14.21 39.21 2.47
C ASN A 124 15.44 40.11 2.24
N PRO A 125 16.58 39.84 2.92
CA PRO A 125 17.77 40.68 2.83
C PRO A 125 18.45 40.61 1.46
N GLY A 126 18.26 39.53 0.69
CA GLY A 126 18.87 39.38 -0.65
C GLY A 126 18.19 40.25 -1.70
N LYS A 127 16.87 40.39 -1.63
CA LYS A 127 16.08 41.21 -2.55
C LYS A 127 15.73 42.60 -2.01
N LYS A 128 16.01 42.87 -0.73
CA LYS A 128 15.66 44.11 -0.02
C LYS A 128 14.17 44.45 -0.09
N VAL A 129 13.32 43.43 0.09
CA VAL A 129 11.85 43.57 0.08
C VAL A 129 11.23 42.78 1.24
N HIS A 130 10.06 43.22 1.68
CA HIS A 130 9.18 42.49 2.58
C HIS A 130 8.28 41.57 1.75
N GLU A 131 8.34 40.28 2.03
CA GLU A 131 7.60 39.21 1.37
C GLU A 131 6.45 38.76 2.28
N VAL A 132 5.23 38.69 1.75
CA VAL A 132 4.06 38.08 2.39
C VAL A 132 4.02 36.61 1.97
N ILE A 133 4.18 35.71 2.92
CA ILE A 133 4.33 34.28 2.70
C ILE A 133 3.10 33.56 3.26
N VAL A 134 2.54 32.63 2.49
CA VAL A 134 1.48 31.70 2.89
C VAL A 134 1.97 30.29 2.60
N GLY A 135 2.17 29.50 3.64
CA GLY A 135 2.87 28.21 3.53
C GLY A 135 4.29 28.41 3.01
N ASP A 136 4.57 27.85 1.84
CA ASP A 136 5.87 27.94 1.16
C ASP A 136 5.88 28.92 -0.03
N GLU A 137 4.77 29.64 -0.29
CA GLU A 137 4.64 30.55 -1.43
C GLU A 137 4.69 32.03 -1.03
N VAL A 138 5.39 32.84 -1.83
CA VAL A 138 5.42 34.31 -1.70
C VAL A 138 4.28 34.90 -2.52
N LEU A 139 3.25 35.42 -1.85
CA LEU A 139 2.08 36.03 -2.51
C LEU A 139 2.31 37.49 -2.92
N PHE A 140 3.14 38.21 -2.17
CA PHE A 140 3.37 39.63 -2.41
C PHE A 140 4.75 40.05 -1.93
N ALA A 141 5.42 40.95 -2.65
CA ALA A 141 6.71 41.50 -2.26
C ALA A 141 6.74 43.02 -2.50
N SER A 142 7.05 43.80 -1.47
CA SER A 142 7.24 45.26 -1.59
C SER A 142 8.46 45.73 -0.80
N ALA A 143 9.14 46.76 -1.28
CA ALA A 143 10.21 47.42 -0.54
C ALA A 143 9.68 48.15 0.71
N VAL A 144 8.38 48.42 0.79
CA VAL A 144 7.74 49.19 1.86
C VAL A 144 6.98 48.26 2.80
N LYS A 145 7.39 48.23 4.07
CA LYS A 145 6.83 47.32 5.09
C LYS A 145 5.31 47.47 5.27
N THR A 146 4.82 48.71 5.27
CA THR A 146 3.40 49.03 5.50
C THR A 146 2.48 48.56 4.38
N GLU A 147 2.99 48.40 3.16
CA GLU A 147 2.22 47.84 2.03
C GLU A 147 2.06 46.32 2.16
N ALA A 148 3.13 45.62 2.58
CA ALA A 148 3.08 44.19 2.83
C ALA A 148 2.17 43.84 4.03
N GLU A 149 2.17 44.67 5.09
CA GLU A 149 1.26 44.51 6.23
C GLU A 149 -0.20 44.78 5.84
N LYS A 150 -0.49 45.78 5.01
CA LYS A 150 -1.86 46.00 4.49
C LYS A 150 -2.35 44.81 3.66
N PHE A 151 -1.48 44.20 2.86
CA PHE A 151 -1.84 43.02 2.06
C PHE A 151 -2.08 41.77 2.93
N ARG A 152 -1.39 41.68 4.07
CA ARG A 152 -1.67 40.66 5.09
C ARG A 152 -3.08 40.84 5.67
N ASP A 153 -3.41 42.06 6.11
CA ASP A 153 -4.63 42.35 6.87
C ASP A 153 -5.90 42.52 6.01
N ALA A 154 -5.77 42.60 4.68
CA ALA A 154 -6.89 42.84 3.75
C ALA A 154 -7.67 41.57 3.30
N ALA A 155 -7.53 40.44 3.99
CA ALA A 155 -8.30 39.21 3.70
C ALA A 155 -9.00 38.68 4.93
#